data_AF-A0A392NFF8-F1
#
_entry.id   AF-A0A392NFF8-F1
#
_cell.length_a   1.000
_cell.length_b   1.000
_cell.length_c   1.000
_cell.angle_alpha   90.00
_cell.angle_beta   90.00
_cell.angle_gamma   90.00
#
_symmetry.space_group_name_H-M   'P 1'
#
loop_
_entity.id
_entity.type
_entity.pdbx_description
1 polymer ?
#
loop_
_entity_poly.entity_id
_entity_poly.type
_entity_poly.pdbx_seq_one_letter_code
_entity_poly.pdbx_strand_id
1 'polypeptide(L)'
;MLGATNGAMDAGNLLKPMLGRGELRCIGATTLDEYRKYIEKDPALERRFQQVYVDQPSVENTISILRGLRERYELHHGVRISDTALVDAAILSDRYISGRFLPDKAIDLVDEAAAKLKMEITSKPTALDEIN
;
A
#
# COMPACT_ATOMS: atom_id res chain seq x y z
N MET A 1 10.75 11.67 -23.53
CA MET A 1 11.75 10.57 -23.39
C MET A 1 12.73 10.97 -22.30
N LEU A 2 12.53 10.50 -21.07
CA LEU A 2 13.55 10.61 -20.02
C LEU A 2 14.32 9.29 -20.02
N GLY A 3 15.65 9.43 -20.09
CA GLY A 3 16.61 8.38 -20.43
C GLY A 3 16.54 7.18 -19.50
N ALA A 4 16.47 6.01 -20.13
CA ALA A 4 16.85 4.74 -19.54
C ALA A 4 18.31 4.85 -19.09
N THR A 5 18.51 5.02 -17.79
CA THR A 5 19.80 4.81 -17.14
C THR A 5 20.11 3.31 -17.21
N ASN A 6 20.92 2.93 -18.20
CA ASN A 6 21.60 1.63 -18.33
C ASN A 6 22.64 1.45 -17.20
N GLY A 7 22.20 1.59 -15.96
CA GLY A 7 23.01 1.54 -14.74
C GLY A 7 22.46 0.56 -13.70
N ALA A 8 21.55 -0.34 -14.10
CA ALA A 8 21.26 -1.55 -13.32
C ALA A 8 22.47 -2.51 -13.45
N MET A 9 23.63 -2.09 -12.91
CA MET A 9 24.78 -2.97 -12.74
C MET A 9 24.36 -4.11 -11.81
N ASP A 10 24.06 -5.25 -12.43
CA ASP A 10 24.39 -6.62 -12.04
C ASP A 10 24.36 -7.00 -10.55
N ALA A 11 23.50 -6.35 -9.76
CA ALA A 11 23.27 -6.69 -8.36
C ALA A 11 22.80 -8.15 -8.22
N GLY A 12 22.11 -8.67 -9.24
CA GLY A 12 21.75 -10.08 -9.34
C GLY A 12 22.96 -11.02 -9.29
N ASN A 13 24.03 -10.74 -10.05
CA ASN A 13 25.23 -11.59 -10.04
C ASN A 13 26.05 -11.44 -8.76
N LEU A 14 25.94 -10.33 -8.04
CA LEU A 14 26.57 -10.16 -6.73
C LEU A 14 25.81 -10.91 -5.62
N LEU A 15 24.48 -10.93 -5.68
CA LEU A 15 23.64 -11.55 -4.64
C LEU A 15 23.52 -13.07 -4.80
N LYS A 16 23.52 -13.60 -6.03
CA LYS A 16 23.48 -15.04 -6.33
C LYS A 16 24.48 -15.90 -5.53
N PRO A 17 25.79 -15.58 -5.48
CA PRO A 17 26.74 -16.37 -4.70
C PRO A 17 26.48 -16.33 -3.20
N MET A 18 26.05 -15.18 -2.65
CA MET A 18 25.73 -15.03 -1.22
C MET A 18 24.45 -15.79 -0.83
N LEU A 19 23.44 -15.78 -1.70
CA LEU A 19 22.22 -16.58 -1.55
C LEU A 19 22.51 -18.08 -1.64
N GLY A 20 23.39 -18.49 -2.56
CA GLY A 20 23.80 -19.88 -2.73
C GLY A 20 24.54 -20.46 -1.53
N ARG A 21 25.39 -19.65 -0.88
CA ARG A 21 26.10 -20.03 0.35
C ARG A 21 25.26 -19.90 1.63
N GLY A 22 24.09 -19.26 1.56
CA GLY A 22 23.21 -19.03 2.73
C GLY A 22 23.70 -17.92 3.66
N GLU A 23 24.66 -17.09 3.23
CA GLU A 23 25.19 -15.94 3.97
C GLU A 23 24.20 -14.76 3.98
N LEU A 24 23.27 -14.74 3.02
CA LEU A 24 22.24 -13.71 2.90
C LEU A 24 20.85 -14.33 3.08
N ARG A 25 20.08 -13.77 4.02
CA ARG A 25 18.64 -13.99 4.14
C ARG A 25 17.93 -12.76 3.58
N CYS A 26 17.04 -12.94 2.62
CA CYS A 26 16.24 -11.86 2.07
C CYS A 26 14.79 -12.28 1.91
N ILE A 27 13.89 -11.29 1.93
CA ILE A 27 12.48 -11.43 1.58
C ILE A 27 12.27 -10.52 0.38
N GLY A 28 11.91 -11.10 -0.76
CA GLY A 28 11.55 -10.35 -1.96
C GLY A 28 10.05 -10.09 -2.01
N ALA A 29 9.67 -8.88 -2.41
CA ALA A 29 8.29 -8.53 -2.73
C ALA A 29 8.24 -8.05 -4.19
N THR A 30 7.44 -8.72 -5.01
CA THR A 30 7.31 -8.44 -6.45
C THR A 30 5.95 -8.94 -6.93
N THR A 31 5.55 -8.53 -8.13
CA THR A 31 4.32 -9.01 -8.76
C THR A 31 4.51 -10.41 -9.33
N LEU A 32 3.42 -11.14 -9.54
CA LEU A 32 3.48 -12.48 -10.14
C LEU A 32 4.10 -12.47 -11.55
N ASP A 33 3.83 -11.42 -12.33
CA ASP A 33 4.33 -11.29 -13.69
C ASP A 33 5.85 -11.04 -13.72
N GLU A 34 6.35 -10.21 -12.81
CA GLU A 34 7.80 -10.00 -12.64
C GLU A 34 8.50 -11.25 -12.11
N TYR A 35 7.89 -11.96 -11.17
CA TYR A 35 8.40 -13.24 -10.67
C TYR A 35 8.56 -14.25 -11.81
N ARG A 36 7.52 -14.44 -12.63
CA ARG A 36 7.55 -15.31 -13.83
C ARG A 36 8.61 -14.88 -14.84
N LYS A 37 8.81 -13.58 -15.01
CA LYS A 37 9.72 -13.04 -16.02
C LYS A 37 11.19 -13.13 -15.61
N TYR A 38 11.50 -12.91 -14.33
CA TYR A 38 12.88 -12.70 -13.86
C TYR A 38 13.39 -13.75 -12.86
N ILE A 39 12.52 -14.39 -12.09
CA ILE A 39 12.93 -15.37 -11.06
C ILE A 39 12.71 -16.80 -11.54
N GLU A 40 11.53 -17.10 -12.08
CA GLU A 40 11.17 -18.44 -12.56
C GLU A 40 12.02 -18.89 -13.76
N LYS A 41 12.53 -17.94 -14.55
CA LYS A 41 13.43 -18.24 -15.67
C LYS A 41 14.85 -18.61 -15.24
N ASP A 42 15.23 -18.37 -13.98
CA ASP A 42 16.56 -18.66 -13.46
C ASP A 42 16.51 -19.85 -12.48
N PRO A 43 16.95 -21.06 -12.90
CA PRO A 43 16.88 -22.26 -12.07
C PRO A 43 17.66 -22.16 -10.75
N ALA A 44 18.64 -21.27 -10.65
CA ALA A 44 19.40 -21.09 -9.41
C ALA A 44 18.59 -20.28 -8.37
N LEU A 45 17.81 -19.31 -8.82
CA LEU A 45 16.97 -18.48 -7.95
C LEU A 45 15.68 -19.23 -7.56
N GLU A 46 15.04 -19.90 -8.51
CA GLU A 46 13.82 -20.69 -8.28
C GLU A 46 13.99 -21.72 -7.15
N ARG A 47 15.16 -22.38 -7.08
CA ARG A 47 15.47 -23.37 -6.03
C ARG A 47 15.78 -22.76 -4.67
N ARG A 48 16.01 -21.44 -4.58
CA ARG A 48 16.43 -20.73 -3.36
C ARG A 48 15.32 -19.87 -2.79
N PHE A 49 14.38 -19.43 -3.63
CA PHE A 49 13.20 -18.68 -3.21
C PHE A 49 12.00 -19.60 -3.08
N GLN A 50 11.41 -19.64 -1.90
CA GLN A 50 10.07 -20.19 -1.72
C GLN A 50 9.05 -19.12 -2.10
N GLN A 51 8.20 -19.42 -3.09
CA GLN A 51 7.09 -18.53 -3.41
C GLN A 51 6.06 -18.58 -2.28
N VAL A 52 5.70 -17.40 -1.77
CA VAL A 52 4.57 -17.19 -0.86
C VAL A 52 3.60 -16.25 -1.58
N TYR A 53 2.46 -16.78 -1.99
CA TYR A 53 1.44 -16.00 -2.67
C TYR A 53 0.65 -15.19 -1.64
N VAL A 54 0.59 -13.88 -1.85
CA VAL A 54 -0.18 -12.95 -1.00
C VAL A 54 -1.23 -12.33 -1.89
N ASP A 55 -2.47 -12.75 -1.71
CA ASP A 55 -3.59 -12.24 -2.49
C ASP A 55 -4.16 -10.96 -1.87
N GLN A 56 -4.96 -10.25 -2.67
CA GLN A 56 -5.74 -9.11 -2.17
C GLN A 56 -6.69 -9.57 -1.06
N PRO A 57 -6.79 -8.84 0.08
CA PRO A 57 -7.77 -9.16 1.11
C PRO A 57 -9.21 -8.93 0.61
N SER A 58 -10.15 -9.70 1.19
CA SER A 58 -11.58 -9.45 1.01
C SER A 58 -11.98 -8.09 1.60
N VAL A 59 -13.18 -7.63 1.25
CA VAL A 59 -13.76 -6.41 1.85
C VAL A 59 -13.84 -6.53 3.37
N GLU A 60 -14.29 -7.68 3.89
CA GLU A 60 -14.40 -7.93 5.34
C GLU A 60 -13.03 -7.92 6.05
N ASN A 61 -12.02 -8.54 5.45
CA ASN A 61 -10.65 -8.50 5.97
C ASN A 61 -10.09 -7.08 5.91
N THR A 62 -10.41 -6.33 4.86
CA THR A 62 -10.00 -4.92 4.74
C THR A 62 -10.63 -4.06 5.83
N ILE A 63 -11.92 -4.26 6.14
CA ILE A 63 -12.58 -3.57 7.27
C ILE A 63 -11.84 -3.87 8.57
N SER A 64 -11.44 -5.11 8.80
CA SER A 64 -10.68 -5.50 10.00
C SER A 64 -9.30 -4.85 10.05
N ILE A 65 -8.60 -4.76 8.92
CA ILE A 65 -7.31 -4.05 8.80
C ILE A 65 -7.52 -2.56 9.11
N LEU A 66 -8.52 -1.92 8.51
CA LEU A 66 -8.84 -0.51 8.73
C LEU A 66 -9.18 -0.22 10.19
N ARG A 67 -9.95 -1.10 10.85
CA ARG A 67 -10.26 -1.00 12.29
C ARG A 67 -8.99 -1.07 13.14
N GLY A 68 -8.04 -1.93 12.79
CA GLY A 68 -6.74 -2.03 13.46
C GLY A 68 -5.85 -0.79 13.23
N LEU A 69 -6.00 -0.11 12.10
CA LEU A 69 -5.27 1.11 11.77
C LEU A 69 -5.94 2.39 12.31
N ARG A 70 -7.24 2.32 12.68
CA ARG A 70 -8.07 3.48 13.05
C ARG A 70 -7.39 4.40 14.05
N GLU A 71 -6.95 3.87 15.18
CA GLU A 71 -6.37 4.66 16.28
C GLU A 71 -5.14 5.47 15.81
N ARG A 72 -4.32 4.88 14.93
CA ARG A 72 -3.14 5.54 14.37
C ARG A 72 -3.53 6.72 13.47
N TYR A 73 -4.55 6.56 12.63
CA TYR A 73 -5.02 7.64 11.75
C TYR A 73 -5.76 8.73 12.51
N GLU A 74 -6.58 8.36 13.50
CA GLU A 74 -7.25 9.31 14.39
C GLU A 74 -6.24 10.19 15.13
N LEU A 75 -5.16 9.61 15.67
CA LEU A 75 -4.08 10.35 16.32
C LEU A 75 -3.33 11.26 15.32
N HIS A 76 -3.01 10.74 14.13
CA HIS A 76 -2.23 11.48 13.13
C HIS A 76 -2.99 12.72 12.60
N HIS A 77 -4.29 12.56 12.33
CA HIS A 77 -5.12 13.63 11.79
C HIS A 77 -5.78 14.48 12.88
N GLY A 78 -5.88 13.99 14.11
CA GLY A 78 -6.60 14.68 15.18
C GLY A 78 -8.12 14.67 14.99
N VAL A 79 -8.65 13.64 14.32
CA VAL A 79 -10.08 13.46 14.04
C VAL A 79 -10.56 12.14 14.59
N ARG A 80 -11.88 11.97 14.72
CA ARG A 80 -12.49 10.66 15.03
C ARG A 80 -13.07 10.05 13.76
N ILE A 81 -12.83 8.77 13.56
CA ILE A 81 -13.27 8.01 12.40
C ILE A 81 -14.36 7.03 12.86
N SER A 82 -15.57 7.16 12.34
CA SER A 82 -16.66 6.24 12.69
C SER A 82 -16.42 4.86 12.08
N ASP A 83 -16.94 3.82 12.75
CA ASP A 83 -16.85 2.45 12.22
C ASP A 83 -17.57 2.32 10.87
N THR A 84 -18.69 3.02 10.70
CA THR A 84 -19.44 3.05 9.44
C THR A 84 -18.61 3.64 8.30
N ALA A 85 -17.80 4.66 8.56
CA ALA A 85 -16.93 5.25 7.54
C ALA A 85 -15.86 4.26 7.04
N LEU A 86 -15.35 3.38 7.92
CA LEU A 86 -14.41 2.33 7.52
C LEU A 86 -15.07 1.26 6.65
N VAL A 87 -16.30 0.88 6.99
CA VAL A 87 -17.11 -0.06 6.21
C VAL A 87 -17.40 0.52 4.82
N ASP A 88 -17.87 1.76 4.76
CA ASP A 88 -18.17 2.44 3.50
C ASP A 88 -16.91 2.64 2.65
N ALA A 89 -15.78 3.01 3.26
CA ALA A 89 -14.51 3.13 2.54
C ALA A 89 -14.09 1.81 1.88
N ALA A 90 -14.22 0.68 2.58
CA ALA A 90 -13.90 -0.63 2.03
C ALA A 90 -14.86 -1.03 0.88
N ILE A 91 -16.17 -0.86 1.06
CA ILE A 91 -17.18 -1.25 0.06
C ILE A 91 -17.11 -0.35 -1.18
N LEU A 92 -17.03 0.97 -0.99
CA LEU A 92 -17.06 1.94 -2.09
C LEU A 92 -15.75 1.93 -2.88
N SER A 93 -14.59 1.82 -2.21
CA SER A 93 -13.31 1.66 -2.92
C SER A 93 -13.29 0.36 -3.72
N ASP A 94 -13.85 -0.72 -3.20
CA ASP A 94 -13.92 -1.98 -3.93
C ASP A 94 -14.78 -1.88 -5.19
N ARG A 95 -15.95 -1.24 -5.06
CA ARG A 95 -16.91 -1.09 -6.15
C ARG A 95 -16.48 -0.11 -7.24
N TYR A 96 -15.89 1.03 -6.88
CA TYR A 96 -15.69 2.15 -7.80
C TYR A 96 -14.24 2.40 -8.21
N ILE A 97 -13.26 1.85 -7.49
CA ILE A 97 -11.83 2.01 -7.79
C ILE A 97 -11.27 0.66 -8.26
N SER A 98 -11.38 0.40 -9.57
CA SER A 98 -10.97 -0.87 -10.20
C SER A 98 -9.48 -0.93 -10.59
N GLY A 99 -8.80 0.21 -10.65
CA GLY A 99 -7.37 0.28 -11.02
C GLY A 99 -6.38 0.08 -9.86
N ARG A 100 -6.88 -0.22 -8.65
CA ARG A 100 -6.08 -0.40 -7.43
C ARG A 100 -6.62 -1.56 -6.61
N PHE A 101 -5.78 -2.10 -5.74
CA PHE A 101 -6.06 -3.26 -4.91
C PHE A 101 -6.34 -2.85 -3.46
N LEU A 102 -7.21 -3.59 -2.77
CA LEU A 102 -7.33 -3.53 -1.31
C LEU A 102 -6.03 -4.06 -0.67
N PRO A 103 -5.69 -3.66 0.56
CA PRO A 103 -6.38 -2.67 1.40
C PRO A 103 -5.99 -1.22 1.07
N ASP A 104 -4.96 -1.04 0.25
CA ASP A 104 -4.30 0.25 -0.06
C ASP A 104 -5.30 1.32 -0.53
N LYS A 105 -6.15 1.01 -1.52
CA LYS A 105 -7.15 1.97 -2.01
C LYS A 105 -8.16 2.43 -0.95
N ALA A 106 -8.50 1.57 0.03
CA ALA A 106 -9.44 1.91 1.09
C ALA A 106 -8.76 2.75 2.18
N ILE A 107 -7.49 2.45 2.47
CA ILE A 107 -6.65 3.23 3.39
C ILE A 107 -6.51 4.67 2.87
N ASP A 108 -6.21 4.82 1.59
CA ASP A 108 -6.07 6.14 0.97
C ASP A 108 -7.36 6.98 1.07
N LEU A 109 -8.54 6.37 0.84
CA LEU A 109 -9.81 7.09 0.99
C LEU A 109 -10.03 7.58 2.44
N VAL A 110 -9.69 6.76 3.43
CA VAL A 110 -9.82 7.13 4.84
C VAL A 110 -8.84 8.25 5.19
N ASP A 111 -7.60 8.16 4.70
CA ASP A 111 -6.55 9.15 4.92
C ASP A 111 -6.92 10.52 4.32
N GLU A 112 -7.36 10.54 3.05
CA GLU A 112 -7.81 11.75 2.37
C GLU A 112 -9.03 12.38 3.06
N ALA A 113 -10.01 11.57 3.47
CA ALA A 113 -11.19 12.05 4.18
C ALA A 113 -10.82 12.66 5.55
N ALA A 114 -9.92 12.01 6.29
CA ALA A 114 -9.44 12.49 7.58
C ALA A 114 -8.62 13.79 7.44
N ALA A 115 -7.75 13.87 6.43
CA ALA A 115 -6.99 15.07 6.11
C ALA A 115 -7.91 16.24 5.74
N LYS A 116 -8.93 15.99 4.92
CA LYS A 116 -9.94 17.00 4.55
C LYS A 116 -10.69 17.53 5.77
N LEU A 117 -11.15 16.64 6.65
CA LEU A 117 -11.85 17.05 7.87
C LEU A 117 -10.95 17.88 8.79
N LYS A 118 -9.68 17.51 8.94
CA LYS A 118 -8.69 18.30 9.70
C LYS A 118 -8.52 19.71 9.12
N MET A 119 -8.44 19.83 7.80
CA MET A 119 -8.36 21.13 7.12
C MET A 119 -9.60 21.98 7.40
N GLU A 120 -10.79 21.40 7.33
CA GLU A 120 -12.05 22.09 7.64
C GLU A 120 -12.09 22.58 9.10
N ILE A 121 -11.67 21.75 10.06
CA ILE A 121 -11.59 22.13 11.49
C ILE A 121 -10.57 23.25 11.74
N THR A 122 -9.45 23.24 11.01
CA THR A 122 -8.37 24.23 11.17
C THR A 122 -8.68 25.54 10.44
N SER A 123 -9.55 25.50 9.43
CA SER A 123 -10.02 26.70 8.74
C SER A 123 -10.97 27.51 9.65
N LYS A 124 -10.73 28.82 9.77
CA LYS A 124 -11.59 29.74 10.53
C LYS A 124 -13.06 29.58 10.06
N PRO A 125 -14.07 29.71 10.94
CA PRO A 125 -15.46 29.67 10.51
C PRO A 125 -15.68 30.80 9.50
N THR A 126 -16.01 30.45 8.26
CA THR A 126 -16.33 31.40 7.19
C THR A 126 -17.73 32.00 7.39
N ALA A 127 -17.99 32.57 8.56
CA ALA A 127 -19.31 33.07 8.95
C ALA A 127 -19.26 34.34 9.80
N LEU A 128 -18.35 35.29 9.52
CA LEU A 128 -18.38 36.64 10.12
C LEU A 128 -17.53 37.67 9.33
N ASP A 129 -17.60 37.66 8.00
CA ASP A 129 -17.15 38.79 7.16
C ASP A 129 -18.26 39.23 6.17
N GLU A 130 -19.52 39.20 6.63
CA GLU A 130 -20.57 40.06 6.11
C GLU A 130 -20.93 41.03 7.22
N ILE A 131 -20.33 42.23 7.19
CA ILE A 131 -20.74 43.54 7.75
C ILE A 131 -19.43 44.31 7.99
N ASN A 132 -19.00 45.09 7.00
CA ASN A 132 -18.42 46.44 7.12
C ASN A 132 -18.28 47.05 5.73
#